data_AF-A0A8T4PE17-F1
#
_entry.id   AF-A0A8T4PE17-F1
#
_cell.length_a   1.000
_cell.length_b   1.000
_cell.length_c   1.000
_cell.angle_alpha   90.00
_cell.angle_beta   90.00
_cell.angle_gamma   90.00
#
_symmetry.space_group_name_H-M   'P 1'
#
loop_
_entity.id
_entity.type
_entity.pdbx_description
1 polymer ?
#
loop_
_entity_poly.entity_id
_entity_poly.type
_entity_poly.pdbx_seq_one_letter_code
_entity_poly.pdbx_strand_id
1 'polypeptide(L)' 'MVKIQKLPSGQLVITIPKLLAEYEGLKKGMEMEFRKHKDGFILEIKKKSTKIKDFRDTKNSKNFLVKGG' A
#
# COMPACT_ATOMS: atom_id res chain seq x y z
N MET A 1 -20.12 2.58 11.97
CA MET A 1 -19.70 1.48 12.86
C MET A 1 -18.92 0.45 12.08
N VAL A 2 -17.77 0.01 12.58
CA VAL A 2 -17.00 -1.10 11.99
C VAL A 2 -17.49 -2.41 12.58
N LYS A 3 -17.70 -3.44 11.76
CA LYS A 3 -18.16 -4.76 12.21
C LYS A 3 -17.16 -5.84 11.81
N ILE A 4 -16.88 -6.77 12.73
CA ILE A 4 -16.04 -7.93 12.47
C ILE A 4 -16.93 -9.17 12.55
N GLN A 5 -16.84 -10.04 11.54
CA GLN A 5 -17.62 -11.28 11.46
C GLN A 5 -16.70 -12.41 11.01
N LYS A 6 -16.85 -13.59 11.62
CA LYS A 6 -16.19 -14.82 11.17
C LYS A 6 -17.21 -15.66 10.42
N LEU A 7 -16.92 -16.00 9.17
CA LEU A 7 -17.75 -16.89 8.37
C LEU A 7 -17.51 -18.35 8.76
N PRO A 8 -18.48 -19.27 8.52
CA PRO A 8 -18.31 -20.70 8.76
C PRO A 8 -17.11 -21.32 8.01
N SER A 9 -16.71 -20.73 6.88
CA SER A 9 -15.51 -21.12 6.12
C SER A 9 -14.19 -20.80 6.82
N GLY A 10 -14.22 -20.09 7.96
CA GLY A 10 -13.03 -19.60 8.66
C GLY A 10 -12.56 -18.23 8.17
N GLN A 11 -13.16 -17.67 7.12
CA GLN A 11 -12.82 -16.35 6.60
C GLN A 11 -13.27 -15.23 7.56
N LEU A 12 -12.38 -14.26 7.80
CA LEU A 12 -12.68 -13.05 8.57
C LEU A 12 -13.18 -11.95 7.63
N VAL A 13 -14.33 -11.36 7.95
CA VAL A 13 -14.94 -10.27 7.20
C VAL A 13 -15.00 -9.02 8.09
N ILE A 14 -14.41 -7.93 7.60
CA ILE A 14 -14.44 -6.62 8.25
C ILE A 14 -15.29 -5.70 7.41
N THR A 15 -16.39 -5.21 7.97
CA THR A 15 -17.26 -4.23 7.32
C THR A 15 -16.85 -2.83 7.74
N ILE A 16 -16.43 -2.02 6.77
CA ILE A 16 -16.02 -0.63 6.96
C ILE A 16 -17.13 0.27 6.41
N PRO A 17 -17.63 1.27 7.18
CA PRO A 17 -18.56 2.28 6.70
C PRO A 17 -18.07 2.99 5.44
N LYS A 18 -19.00 3.28 4.52
CA LYS A 18 -18.69 3.94 3.24
C LYS A 18 -17.94 5.27 3.43
N LEU A 19 -18.36 6.10 4.39
CA LEU A 19 -17.70 7.38 4.69
C LEU A 19 -16.22 7.23 5.06
N LEU A 20 -15.88 6.22 5.88
CA LEU A 20 -14.49 5.95 6.26
C LEU A 20 -13.69 5.38 5.10
N ALA A 21 -14.31 4.50 4.30
CA ALA A 21 -13.68 3.96 3.11
C ALA A 21 -13.35 5.08 2.10
N GLU A 22 -14.24 6.05 1.91
CA GLU A 22 -14.00 7.19 1.04
C GLU A 22 -12.92 8.13 1.58
N TYR A 23 -12.95 8.42 2.88
CA TYR A 23 -11.92 9.24 3.54
C TYR A 23 -10.51 8.64 3.41
N GLU A 24 -10.38 7.33 3.61
CA GLU A 24 -9.11 6.61 3.48
C GLU A 24 -8.77 6.24 2.02
N GLY A 25 -9.67 6.49 1.06
CA GLY A 25 -9.48 6.16 -0.35
C GLY A 25 -9.50 4.66 -0.66
N LEU A 26 -10.17 3.85 0.18
CA LEU A 26 -10.37 2.42 -0.03
C LEU A 26 -11.31 2.14 -1.21
N LYS A 27 -10.86 1.30 -2.13
CA LYS A 27 -11.60 0.84 -3.31
C LYS A 27 -11.72 -0.67 -3.31
N LYS A 28 -12.77 -1.18 -3.96
CA LYS A 28 -12.95 -2.62 -4.16
C LYS A 28 -11.74 -3.20 -4.90
N GLY A 29 -11.26 -4.35 -4.45
CA GLY A 29 -10.10 -5.04 -5.03
C GLY A 29 -8.74 -4.48 -4.60
N MET A 30 -8.69 -3.54 -3.65
CA MET A 30 -7.42 -3.09 -3.07
C MET A 30 -6.82 -4.14 -2.14
N GLU A 31 -5.50 -4.27 -2.20
CA GLU A 31 -4.73 -5.03 -1.23
C GLU A 31 -4.43 -4.19 0.00
N MET A 32 -4.61 -4.81 1.17
CA MET A 32 -4.34 -4.22 2.48
C MET A 32 -3.42 -5.15 3.26
N GLU A 33 -2.58 -4.57 4.12
CA GLU A 33 -1.67 -5.32 4.97
C GLU A 33 -2.05 -5.15 6.44
N PHE A 34 -2.05 -6.25 7.17
CA PHE A 34 -2.26 -6.25 8.61
C PHE A 34 -0.92 -6.12 9.31
N ARG A 35 -0.77 -5.06 10.10
CA ARG A 35 0.37 -4.90 11.01
C ARG A 35 -0.06 -5.13 12.45
N LYS A 36 0.69 -5.97 13.16
CA LYS A 36 0.47 -6.20 14.58
C LYS A 36 0.85 -4.93 15.35
N HIS A 37 -0.04 -4.47 16.22
CA HIS A 37 0.21 -3.40 17.18
C HIS A 37 -0.03 -3.94 18.60
N LYS A 38 0.46 -3.23 19.62
CA LYS A 38 0.53 -3.73 21.01
C LYS A 38 -0.82 -4.26 21.52
N ASP A 39 -1.90 -3.55 21.17
CA ASP A 39 -3.27 -3.88 21.61
C ASP A 39 -4.22 -4.19 20.45
N GLY A 40 -3.70 -4.54 19.26
CA GLY A 40 -4.56 -4.83 18.11
C GLY A 40 -3.84 -4.94 16.77
N PHE A 41 -4.56 -4.62 15.69
CA PHE A 41 -4.03 -4.63 14.33
C PHE A 41 -4.29 -3.29 13.67
N ILE A 42 -3.30 -2.82 12.91
CA ILE A 42 -3.44 -1.67 12.03
C ILE A 42 -3.60 -2.21 10.61
N LEU A 43 -4.63 -1.73 9.93
CA LEU A 43 -4.87 -1.98 8.51
C LEU A 43 -4.23 -0.85 7.72
N GLU A 44 -3.13 -1.14 7.03
CA GLU A 44 -2.49 -0.18 6.14
C GLU A 44 -2.83 -0.50 4.69
N ILE A 45 -3.13 0.55 3.92
CA ILE A 45 -3.26 0.44 2.47
C ILE A 45 -1.86 0.27 1.90
N LYS A 46 -1.66 -0.82 1.14
CA LYS A 46 -0.40 -1.05 0.43
C LYS A 46 -0.31 -0.07 -0.74
N LYS A 47 0.21 1.14 -0.48
CA LYS A 47 0.58 2.08 -1.54
C LYS A 47 1.69 1.40 -2.33
N LYS A 48 1.40 0.95 -3.56
CA LYS A 48 2.46 0.70 -4.55
C LYS A 48 3.27 1.99 -4.60
N SER A 49 4.48 1.96 -4.08
CA SER A 49 5.43 3.05 -4.23
C SER A 49 5.70 3.18 -5.72
N THR A 50 4.90 3.99 -6.42
CA THR A 50 5.35 4.57 -7.67
C THR A 50 6.57 5.39 -7.27
N LYS A 51 7.77 4.85 -7.46
CA LYS A 51 9.01 5.62 -7.38
C LYS A 51 8.83 6.75 -8.38
N ILE A 52 8.38 7.91 -7.92
CA ILE A 52 8.55 9.15 -8.65
C ILE A 52 10.07 9.30 -8.66
N LYS A 53 10.70 8.94 -9.78
CA LYS A 53 12.08 9.35 -10.03
C LYS A 53 12.01 10.86 -10.12
N ASP A 54 12.36 11.54 -9.03
CA ASP A 54 12.62 12.97 -9.06
C ASP A 54 13.58 13.23 -10.22
N PHE A 55 13.11 14.02 -11.17
CA PHE A 55 13.79 14.35 -12.43
C PHE A 55 14.95 15.34 -12.21
N ARG A 56 15.65 15.25 -11.06
CA ARG A 56 16.70 16.18 -10.62
C ARG A 56 18.06 15.52 -10.40
N ASP A 57 18.31 14.36 -11.02
CA ASP A 57 19.62 13.68 -10.96
C ASP A 57 20.27 13.46 -12.34
N THR A 58 20.08 14.40 -13.27
CA THR A 58 20.74 14.40 -14.59
C THR A 58 22.04 15.19 -14.63
N LYS A 59 22.61 15.60 -13.48
CA LYS A 59 23.87 16.37 -13.43
C LYS A 59 25.08 15.62 -12.87
N ASN A 60 25.12 14.29 -12.98
CA ASN A 60 26.39 13.58 -12.78
C ASN A 60 26.57 12.34 -13.68
N SER A 61 26.24 12.46 -14.97
CA SER A 61 26.69 11.49 -15.97
C SER A 61 28.16 11.74 -16.34
N LYS A 62 29.07 11.35 -15.45
CA LYS A 62 30.47 11.04 -15.81
C LYS A 62 30.71 9.56 -15.52
N ASN A 63 30.15 8.69 -16.34
CA ASN A 63 30.67 7.33 -16.48
C ASN A 63 31.14 7.15 -17.93
N PHE A 64 32.45 7.00 -18.01
CA PHE A 64 33.24 6.71 -19.19
C PHE A 64 32.73 5.44 -19.87
N LEU A 65 32.40 5.53 -21.16
CA LEU A 65 32.33 4.38 -22.04
C LEU A 65 33.69 4.26 -22.74
N VAL A 66 34.49 3.27 -22.35
CA VAL A 66 35.72 2.91 -23.06
C VAL A 66 35.32 2.16 -24.33
N LYS A 67 35.92 2.57 -25.44
CA LYS A 67 35.63 2.16 -26.83
C LYS A 67 35.89 0.66 -27.07
N GLY A 68 35.02 0.04 -27.87
CA GLY A 68 35.36 -1.15 -28.64
C GLY A 68 36.13 -0.74 -29.91
N GLY A 69 37.21 -1.45 -30.17
CA GLY A 69 38.03 -1.44 -31.38
C GLY A 69 38.72 -2.80 -31.48
#